data_AF-A0A9W6QHN7-F1
#
_entry.id   AF-A0A9W6QHN7-F1
#
_cell.length_a   1.000
_cell.length_b   1.000
_cell.length_c   1.000
_cell.angle_alpha   90.00
_cell.angle_beta   90.00
_cell.angle_gamma   90.00
#
_symmetry.space_group_name_H-M   'P 1'
#
loop_
_entity.id
_entity.type
_entity.pdbx_description
1 polymer ?
#
loop_
_entity_poly.entity_id
_entity_poly.type
_entity_poly.pdbx_seq_one_letter_code
_entity_poly.pdbx_strand_id
1 'polypeptide(L)'
;MGEIDEGLERAERTRPIPQSVPARLRHLLRGAKGSTKQLAAELGVSQRTVQRWLKGGSSPRPAAAADIEARVRASWQPRVRARVRREAETAGFMLHIQARFGYTAAGGSTDDPRERLITQHMPGEVARRLYAARDAGASESTQQRILADGLREQYFQDRGRRADGLDVVLEDIGWMDLDVGV
;
A
#
# COMPACT_ATOMS: atom_id res chain seq x y z
N MET A 1 -6.42 4.83 4.73
CA MET A 1 -5.11 4.36 4.25
C MET A 1 -4.63 5.43 3.28
N GLY A 2 -3.36 5.84 3.34
CA GLY A 2 -2.83 6.82 2.39
C GLY A 2 -2.65 6.21 1.00
N GLU A 3 -2.51 7.04 -0.03
CA GLU A 3 -2.28 6.60 -1.41
C GLU A 3 -1.01 5.74 -1.53
N ILE A 4 0.00 6.02 -0.70
CA ILE A 4 1.24 5.23 -0.68
C ILE A 4 0.98 3.78 -0.22
N ASP A 5 0.26 3.62 0.89
CA ASP A 5 -0.10 2.30 1.40
C ASP A 5 -1.03 1.54 0.45
N GLU A 6 -1.94 2.26 -0.23
CA GLU A 6 -2.80 1.67 -1.23
C GLU A 6 -2.01 1.18 -2.45
N GLY A 7 -1.04 1.96 -2.93
CA GLY A 7 -0.13 1.55 -4.00
C GLY A 7 0.70 0.32 -3.63
N LEU A 8 1.21 0.26 -2.39
CA LEU A 8 1.89 -0.94 -1.87
C LEU A 8 0.94 -2.15 -1.84
N GLU A 9 -0.30 -1.99 -1.38
CA GLU A 9 -1.29 -3.06 -1.37
C GLU A 9 -1.68 -3.53 -2.79
N ARG A 10 -1.68 -2.62 -3.77
CA ARG A 10 -1.93 -2.95 -5.18
C ARG A 10 -0.81 -3.80 -5.77
N ALA A 11 0.46 -3.48 -5.49
CA ALA A 11 1.61 -4.27 -5.94
C ALA A 11 1.64 -5.67 -5.29
N GLU A 12 1.16 -5.78 -4.07
CA GLU A 12 1.17 -6.97 -3.23
C GLU A 12 0.18 -8.08 -3.64
N ARG A 13 -0.52 -7.96 -4.77
CA ARG A 13 -1.58 -8.88 -5.19
C ARG A 13 -1.56 -9.18 -6.69
N THR A 14 -1.69 -10.47 -7.02
CA THR A 14 -1.88 -10.94 -8.42
C THR A 14 -3.34 -11.25 -8.76
N ARG A 15 -4.25 -11.06 -7.80
CA ARG A 15 -5.69 -11.37 -7.93
C ARG A 15 -6.48 -10.30 -7.19
N PRO A 16 -7.63 -9.87 -7.73
CA PRO A 16 -8.46 -8.87 -7.08
C PRO A 16 -8.95 -9.37 -5.73
N ILE A 17 -9.09 -8.45 -4.77
CA ILE A 17 -9.75 -8.73 -3.49
C ILE A 17 -11.20 -9.13 -3.78
N PRO A 18 -11.74 -10.20 -3.15
CA PRO A 18 -13.12 -10.58 -3.33
C PRO A 18 -14.08 -9.43 -2.99
N GLN A 19 -15.00 -9.13 -3.90
CA GLN A 19 -15.92 -7.99 -3.76
C GLN A 19 -17.17 -8.36 -2.97
N SER A 20 -17.66 -9.60 -3.11
CA SER A 20 -18.89 -10.04 -2.45
C SER A 20 -18.66 -10.55 -1.03
N VAL A 21 -19.59 -10.25 -0.12
CA VAL A 21 -19.56 -10.73 1.27
C VAL A 21 -19.42 -12.26 1.35
N PRO A 22 -20.17 -13.09 0.59
CA PRO A 22 -19.97 -14.54 0.62
C PRO A 22 -18.56 -14.99 0.22
N ALA A 23 -17.93 -14.32 -0.75
CA ALA A 23 -16.58 -14.66 -1.20
C ALA A 23 -15.52 -14.24 -0.17
N ARG A 24 -15.70 -13.05 0.45
CA ARG A 24 -14.88 -12.56 1.58
C ARG A 24 -14.95 -13.52 2.76
N LEU A 25 -16.16 -13.92 3.17
CA LEU A 25 -16.35 -14.87 4.27
C LEU A 25 -15.78 -16.26 3.96
N ARG A 26 -15.90 -16.75 2.71
CA ARG A 26 -15.26 -18.02 2.30
C ARG A 26 -13.73 -17.96 2.41
N HIS A 27 -13.13 -16.80 2.16
CA HIS A 27 -11.70 -16.61 2.39
C HIS A 27 -11.36 -16.69 3.87
N LEU A 28 -12.03 -15.91 4.71
CA LEU A 28 -11.80 -15.90 6.17
C LEU A 28 -12.07 -17.27 6.81
N LEU A 29 -13.07 -18.00 6.31
CA LEU A 29 -13.41 -19.34 6.79
C LEU A 29 -12.25 -20.33 6.63
N ARG A 30 -11.41 -20.19 5.60
CA ARG A 30 -10.19 -21.01 5.45
C ARG A 30 -9.18 -20.72 6.56
N GLY A 31 -9.04 -19.46 6.96
CA GLY A 31 -8.22 -19.07 8.12
C GLY A 31 -8.76 -19.64 9.43
N ALA A 32 -10.08 -19.66 9.58
CA ALA A 32 -10.79 -20.29 10.70
C ALA A 32 -10.92 -21.82 10.59
N LYS A 33 -10.07 -22.50 9.79
CA LYS A 33 -10.04 -23.96 9.59
C LYS A 33 -11.41 -24.58 9.21
N GLY A 34 -12.25 -23.84 8.47
CA GLY A 34 -13.58 -24.28 8.09
C GLY A 34 -14.67 -24.05 9.15
N SER A 35 -14.34 -23.51 10.32
CA SER A 35 -15.27 -23.37 11.44
C SER A 35 -16.05 -22.05 11.41
N THR A 36 -17.34 -22.15 11.08
CA THR A 36 -18.27 -21.01 11.18
C THR A 36 -18.43 -20.49 12.61
N LYS A 37 -18.26 -21.35 13.63
CA LYS A 37 -18.30 -20.95 15.04
C LYS A 37 -17.10 -20.07 15.40
N GLN A 38 -15.91 -20.48 14.98
CA GLN A 38 -14.69 -19.72 15.21
C GLN A 38 -14.73 -18.38 14.47
N LEU A 39 -15.10 -18.39 13.18
CA LEU A 39 -15.24 -17.16 12.41
C LEU A 39 -16.27 -16.20 13.03
N ALA A 40 -17.37 -16.71 13.57
CA ALA A 40 -18.36 -15.90 14.25
C ALA A 40 -17.81 -15.24 15.52
N ALA A 41 -17.02 -15.97 16.32
CA ALA A 41 -16.34 -15.42 17.48
C ALA A 41 -15.33 -14.33 17.09
N GLU A 42 -14.54 -14.55 16.04
CA GLU A 42 -13.57 -13.58 15.52
C GLU A 42 -14.26 -12.29 15.03
N LEU A 43 -15.44 -12.40 14.41
CA LEU A 43 -16.25 -11.29 13.90
C LEU A 43 -17.18 -10.67 14.95
N GLY A 44 -17.27 -11.23 16.17
CA GLY A 44 -18.17 -10.74 17.21
C GLY A 44 -19.67 -10.87 16.87
N VAL A 45 -20.06 -11.87 16.06
CA VAL A 45 -21.45 -12.11 15.66
C VAL A 45 -21.89 -13.55 15.98
N SER A 46 -23.18 -13.85 15.80
CA SER A 46 -23.67 -15.22 15.96
C SER A 46 -23.22 -16.13 14.81
N GLN A 47 -23.04 -17.43 15.08
CA GLN A 47 -22.74 -18.43 14.05
C GLN A 47 -23.82 -18.48 12.95
N ARG A 48 -25.10 -18.33 13.33
CA ARG A 48 -26.22 -18.28 12.38
C ARG A 48 -26.14 -17.07 11.45
N THR A 49 -25.64 -15.94 11.94
CA THR A 49 -25.39 -14.73 11.14
C THR A 49 -24.34 -15.02 10.06
N VAL A 50 -23.20 -15.61 10.43
CA VAL A 50 -22.15 -16.01 9.48
C VAL A 50 -22.68 -16.96 8.41
N GLN A 51 -23.43 -17.99 8.83
CA GLN A 51 -24.04 -18.96 7.90
C GLN A 51 -25.03 -18.30 6.94
N ARG A 52 -25.84 -17.35 7.42
CA ARG A 52 -26.79 -16.62 6.59
C ARG A 52 -26.08 -15.73 5.57
N TRP A 53 -25.02 -15.02 5.98
CA TRP A 53 -24.20 -14.21 5.08
C TRP A 53 -23.47 -15.05 4.04
N LEU A 54 -22.93 -16.23 4.41
CA LEU A 54 -22.31 -17.16 3.48
C LEU A 54 -23.26 -17.64 2.38
N LYS A 55 -24.54 -17.82 2.71
CA LYS A 55 -25.60 -18.21 1.76
C LYS A 55 -26.16 -17.04 0.95
N GLY A 56 -25.75 -15.80 1.23
CA GLY A 56 -26.30 -14.60 0.59
C GLY A 56 -27.73 -14.25 1.03
N GLY A 57 -28.23 -14.83 2.13
CA GLY A 57 -29.61 -14.62 2.60
C GLY A 57 -29.83 -13.33 3.38
N SER A 58 -28.77 -12.58 3.68
CA SER A 58 -28.82 -11.21 4.20
C SER A 58 -27.47 -10.54 4.03
N SER A 59 -27.44 -9.20 4.08
CA SER A 59 -26.20 -8.42 4.06
C SER A 59 -25.78 -7.98 5.47
N PRO A 60 -24.47 -7.91 5.76
CA PRO A 60 -23.96 -7.28 6.96
C PRO A 60 -24.29 -5.78 6.98
N ARG A 61 -24.41 -5.21 8.18
CA ARG A 61 -24.45 -3.75 8.35
C ARG A 61 -23.13 -3.13 7.87
N PRO A 62 -23.11 -1.84 7.47
CA PRO A 62 -21.90 -1.20 6.93
C PRO A 62 -20.64 -1.40 7.77
N ALA A 63 -20.72 -1.23 9.09
CA ALA A 63 -19.58 -1.44 9.99
C ALA A 63 -19.04 -2.88 9.95
N ALA A 64 -19.92 -3.89 9.95
CA ALA A 64 -19.51 -5.29 9.86
C ALA A 64 -18.97 -5.64 8.45
N ALA A 65 -19.52 -5.03 7.40
CA ALA A 65 -19.01 -5.18 6.05
C ALA A 65 -17.58 -4.65 5.93
N ALA A 66 -17.30 -3.49 6.53
CA ALA A 66 -15.98 -2.87 6.59
C ALA A 66 -14.98 -3.71 7.41
N ASP A 67 -15.37 -4.24 8.58
CA ASP A 67 -14.52 -5.15 9.36
C ASP A 67 -14.17 -6.44 8.59
N ILE A 68 -15.16 -7.06 7.95
CA ILE A 68 -14.93 -8.22 7.07
C ILE A 68 -13.95 -7.87 5.96
N GLU A 69 -14.11 -6.71 5.32
CA GLU A 69 -13.20 -6.26 4.27
C GLU A 69 -11.78 -6.07 4.77
N ALA A 70 -11.60 -5.35 5.88
CA ALA A 70 -10.30 -5.08 6.47
C ALA A 70 -9.55 -6.39 6.82
N ARG A 71 -10.26 -7.37 7.40
CA ARG A 71 -9.70 -8.69 7.70
C ARG A 71 -9.31 -9.47 6.46
N VAL A 72 -10.11 -9.39 5.39
CA VAL A 72 -9.75 -9.99 4.11
C VAL A 72 -8.50 -9.32 3.55
N ARG A 73 -8.43 -7.99 3.52
CA ARG A 73 -7.24 -7.25 3.07
C ARG A 73 -5.98 -7.68 3.82
N ALA A 74 -6.07 -7.78 5.15
CA ALA A 74 -4.97 -8.20 6.00
C ALA A 74 -4.48 -9.64 5.72
N SER A 75 -5.37 -10.55 5.32
CA SER A 75 -5.07 -11.97 5.11
C SER A 75 -4.99 -12.40 3.64
N TRP A 76 -5.15 -11.48 2.70
CA TRP A 76 -5.18 -11.78 1.26
C TRP A 76 -3.78 -12.10 0.72
N GLN A 77 -3.66 -13.23 0.02
CA GLN A 77 -2.45 -13.67 -0.69
C GLN A 77 -1.11 -13.49 0.09
N PRO A 78 -0.98 -13.96 1.34
CA PRO A 78 0.14 -13.63 2.22
C PRO A 78 1.51 -14.03 1.64
N ARG A 79 1.56 -15.14 0.88
CA ARG A 79 2.79 -15.58 0.20
C ARG A 79 3.20 -14.64 -0.95
N VAL A 80 2.23 -14.08 -1.67
CA VAL A 80 2.50 -13.08 -2.73
C VAL A 80 3.02 -11.80 -2.09
N ARG A 81 2.36 -11.32 -1.03
CA ARG A 81 2.80 -10.13 -0.26
C ARG A 81 4.25 -10.27 0.20
N ALA A 82 4.57 -11.39 0.85
CA ALA A 82 5.92 -11.66 1.33
C ALA A 82 6.96 -11.75 0.19
N ARG A 83 6.60 -12.34 -0.95
CA ARG A 83 7.48 -12.45 -2.12
C ARG A 83 7.76 -11.08 -2.75
N VAL A 84 6.69 -10.32 -3.04
CA VAL A 84 6.78 -8.96 -3.63
C VAL A 84 7.61 -8.06 -2.75
N ARG A 85 7.35 -8.05 -1.43
CA ARG A 85 8.16 -7.30 -0.48
C ARG A 85 9.63 -7.69 -0.54
N ARG A 86 9.94 -8.99 -0.45
CA ARG A 86 11.33 -9.47 -0.48
C ARG A 86 12.04 -9.05 -1.77
N GLU A 87 11.39 -9.17 -2.92
CA GLU A 87 11.96 -8.79 -4.21
C GLU A 87 12.18 -7.28 -4.30
N ALA A 88 11.19 -6.47 -3.87
CA ALA A 88 11.33 -5.02 -3.81
C ALA A 88 12.49 -4.57 -2.91
N GLU A 89 12.62 -5.19 -1.73
CA GLU A 89 13.70 -4.89 -0.77
C GLU A 89 15.09 -5.33 -1.26
N THR A 90 15.15 -6.36 -2.10
CA THR A 90 16.40 -6.93 -2.63
C THR A 90 16.87 -6.23 -3.90
N ALA A 91 15.98 -6.06 -4.88
CA ALA A 91 16.31 -5.59 -6.22
C ALA A 91 15.86 -4.14 -6.47
N GLY A 92 14.95 -3.60 -5.67
CA GLY A 92 14.25 -2.36 -5.95
C GLY A 92 12.92 -2.58 -6.67
N PHE A 93 12.30 -1.49 -7.10
CA PHE A 93 10.98 -1.50 -7.74
C PHE A 93 10.88 -0.35 -8.75
N MET A 94 10.00 -0.49 -9.74
CA MET A 94 9.59 0.60 -10.60
C MET A 94 8.51 1.41 -9.91
N LEU A 95 8.78 2.69 -9.66
CA LEU A 95 7.80 3.65 -9.15
C LEU A 95 7.16 4.37 -10.33
N HIS A 96 5.84 4.35 -10.39
CA HIS A 96 5.03 5.20 -11.25
C HIS A 96 4.23 6.13 -10.34
N ILE A 97 4.41 7.44 -10.49
CA ILE A 97 3.76 8.41 -9.59
C ILE A 97 3.38 9.68 -10.33
N GLN A 98 2.15 10.15 -10.08
CA GLN A 98 1.72 11.52 -10.39
C GLN A 98 1.59 12.29 -9.09
N ALA A 99 2.43 13.30 -8.90
CA ALA A 99 2.43 14.11 -7.70
C ALA A 99 2.88 15.55 -7.96
N ARG A 100 2.54 16.46 -7.02
CA ARG A 100 3.10 17.81 -6.95
C ARG A 100 4.37 17.79 -6.11
N PHE A 101 5.44 18.33 -6.68
CA PHE A 101 6.77 18.36 -6.08
C PHE A 101 7.20 19.79 -5.80
N GLY A 102 7.46 20.11 -4.53
CA GLY A 102 8.13 21.33 -4.09
C GLY A 102 9.65 21.18 -4.12
N TYR A 103 10.37 22.30 -4.28
CA TYR A 103 11.84 22.31 -4.41
C TYR A 103 12.48 23.41 -3.58
N THR A 104 13.48 23.06 -2.78
CA THR A 104 14.31 24.02 -2.07
C THR A 104 15.75 23.88 -2.50
N ALA A 105 16.39 24.94 -2.99
CA ALA A 105 17.81 24.95 -3.34
C ALA A 105 18.58 25.91 -2.41
N ALA A 106 19.88 25.66 -2.22
CA ALA A 106 20.75 26.43 -1.33
C ALA A 106 20.84 27.94 -1.64
N GLY A 107 20.40 28.40 -2.83
CA GLY A 107 20.38 29.81 -3.24
C GLY A 107 19.05 30.55 -3.07
N GLY A 108 18.01 29.91 -2.50
CA GLY A 108 16.66 30.48 -2.36
C GLY A 108 15.59 29.54 -2.93
N SER A 109 14.40 29.57 -2.32
CA SER A 109 13.26 28.70 -2.67
C SER A 109 12.75 28.98 -4.09
N THR A 110 12.33 27.92 -4.81
CA THR A 110 11.40 28.07 -5.93
C THR A 110 10.02 27.64 -5.43
N ASP A 111 9.15 28.63 -5.26
CA ASP A 111 7.90 28.54 -4.49
C ASP A 111 6.71 27.93 -5.26
N ASP A 112 6.94 27.35 -6.45
CA ASP A 112 5.84 26.77 -7.23
C ASP A 112 6.01 25.24 -7.36
N PRO A 113 5.30 24.47 -6.51
CA PRO A 113 5.25 23.03 -6.60
C PRO A 113 4.75 22.61 -7.98
N ARG A 114 5.48 21.73 -8.65
CA ARG A 114 5.15 21.31 -10.02
C ARG A 114 4.61 19.91 -10.02
N GLU A 115 3.50 19.73 -10.73
CA GLU A 115 3.03 18.39 -11.05
C GLU A 115 4.04 17.69 -11.97
N ARG A 116 4.33 16.43 -11.64
CA ARG A 116 5.19 15.55 -12.41
C ARG A 116 4.57 14.17 -12.45
N LEU A 117 4.62 13.57 -13.63
CA LEU A 117 4.49 12.14 -13.82
C LEU A 117 5.90 11.56 -13.90
N ILE A 118 6.29 10.75 -12.91
CA ILE A 118 7.61 10.14 -12.83
C ILE A 118 7.46 8.63 -12.95
N THR A 119 8.27 8.04 -13.82
CA THR A 119 8.56 6.60 -13.84
C THR A 119 10.03 6.41 -13.54
N GLN A 120 10.36 5.82 -12.40
CA GLN A 120 11.73 5.72 -11.92
C GLN A 120 11.97 4.39 -11.22
N HIS A 121 13.10 3.74 -11.53
CA HIS A 121 13.56 2.61 -10.74
C HIS A 121 14.09 3.09 -9.39
N MET A 122 13.47 2.64 -8.31
CA MET A 122 13.80 2.98 -6.93
C MET A 122 14.64 1.85 -6.28
N PRO A 123 15.69 2.19 -5.51
CA PRO A 123 16.52 1.22 -4.81
C PRO A 123 15.74 0.42 -3.76
N GLY A 124 16.17 -0.82 -3.50
CA GLY A 124 15.54 -1.67 -2.48
C GLY A 124 15.62 -1.14 -1.04
N GLU A 125 16.56 -0.23 -0.75
CA GLU A 125 16.59 0.49 0.53
C GLU A 125 15.34 1.37 0.72
N VAL A 126 14.84 2.00 -0.34
CA VAL A 126 13.60 2.78 -0.30
C VAL A 126 12.41 1.86 0.00
N ALA A 127 12.37 0.68 -0.62
CA ALA A 127 11.35 -0.32 -0.33
C ALA A 127 11.38 -0.76 1.14
N ARG A 128 12.57 -1.07 1.67
CA ARG A 128 12.76 -1.45 3.09
C ARG A 128 12.24 -0.38 4.04
N ARG A 129 12.57 0.90 3.79
CA ARG A 129 12.09 2.04 4.59
C ARG A 129 10.56 2.20 4.48
N LEU A 130 9.98 2.08 3.30
CA LEU A 130 8.53 2.19 3.10
C LEU A 130 7.76 1.08 3.83
N TYR A 131 8.19 -0.17 3.68
CA TYR A 131 7.56 -1.29 4.38
C TYR A 131 7.73 -1.20 5.89
N ALA A 132 8.91 -0.81 6.38
CA ALA A 132 9.13 -0.59 7.81
C ALA A 132 8.23 0.53 8.36
N ALA A 133 8.06 1.63 7.62
CA ALA A 133 7.17 2.72 8.01
C ALA A 133 5.70 2.25 8.05
N ARG A 134 5.25 1.50 7.04
CA ARG A 134 3.90 0.92 7.01
C ARG A 134 3.66 -0.04 8.18
N ASP A 135 4.60 -0.95 8.44
CA ASP A 135 4.50 -1.92 9.54
C ASP A 135 4.45 -1.23 10.91
N ALA A 136 5.13 -0.09 11.06
CA ALA A 136 5.10 0.75 12.25
C ALA A 136 3.84 1.63 12.37
N GLY A 137 2.94 1.60 11.39
CA GLY A 137 1.75 2.45 11.35
C GLY A 137 2.08 3.94 11.17
N ALA A 138 3.19 4.26 10.48
CA ALA A 138 3.60 5.63 10.23
C ALA A 138 2.57 6.38 9.36
N SER A 139 2.55 7.70 9.49
CA SER A 139 1.73 8.57 8.65
C SER A 139 2.17 8.53 7.19
N GLU A 140 1.23 8.85 6.29
CA GLU A 140 1.53 9.05 4.87
C GLU A 140 2.62 10.11 4.65
N SER A 141 2.66 11.18 5.45
CA SER A 141 3.72 12.19 5.39
C SER A 141 5.12 11.64 5.68
N THR A 142 5.25 10.58 6.49
CA THR A 142 6.53 9.91 6.71
C THR A 142 6.94 9.09 5.50
N GLN A 143 5.98 8.42 4.85
CA GLN A 143 6.21 7.67 3.64
C GLN A 143 6.53 8.59 2.44
N GLN A 144 5.87 9.74 2.35
CA GLN A 144 6.15 10.79 1.38
C GLN A 144 7.60 11.28 1.47
N ARG A 145 8.11 11.53 2.69
CA ARG A 145 9.52 11.89 2.90
C ARG A 145 10.48 10.80 2.42
N ILE A 146 10.16 9.52 2.66
CA ILE A 146 10.98 8.40 2.19
C ILE A 146 11.02 8.36 0.65
N LEU A 147 9.88 8.57 -0.02
CA LEU A 147 9.82 8.66 -1.48
C LEU A 147 10.54 9.90 -2.01
N ALA A 148 10.37 11.05 -1.36
CA ALA A 148 11.01 12.31 -1.74
C ALA A 148 12.53 12.20 -1.68
N ASP A 149 13.06 11.63 -0.59
CA ASP A 149 14.49 11.34 -0.44
C ASP A 149 15.00 10.46 -1.59
N GLY A 150 14.30 9.35 -1.87
CA GLY A 150 14.68 8.43 -2.94
C GLY A 150 14.61 9.08 -4.33
N LEU A 151 13.59 9.88 -4.61
CA LEU A 151 13.41 10.56 -5.89
C LEU A 151 14.40 11.70 -6.07
N ARG A 152 14.73 12.43 -4.99
CA ARG A 152 15.80 13.43 -4.98
C ARG A 152 17.10 12.79 -5.48
N GLU A 153 17.50 11.68 -4.89
CA GLU A 153 18.76 11.00 -5.23
C GLU A 153 18.74 10.37 -6.63
N GLN A 154 17.65 9.67 -6.99
CA GLN A 154 17.62 8.85 -8.20
C GLN A 154 17.17 9.60 -9.46
N TYR A 155 16.23 10.53 -9.32
CA TYR A 155 15.61 11.23 -10.46
C TYR A 155 16.15 12.66 -10.59
N PHE A 156 16.17 13.44 -9.51
CA PHE A 156 16.52 14.87 -9.59
C PHE A 156 18.03 15.15 -9.56
N GLN A 157 18.80 14.38 -8.80
CA GLN A 157 20.26 14.53 -8.70
C GLN A 157 21.03 13.62 -9.66
N ASP A 158 20.33 12.79 -10.45
CA ASP A 158 20.94 11.83 -11.37
C ASP A 158 22.04 10.98 -10.71
N ARG A 159 21.74 10.46 -9.50
CA ARG A 159 22.66 9.73 -8.60
C ARG A 159 23.88 10.54 -8.16
N GLY A 160 23.68 11.84 -7.90
CA GLY A 160 24.73 12.76 -7.43
C GLY A 160 25.58 13.37 -8.54
N ARG A 161 25.10 13.35 -9.80
CA ARG A 161 25.79 13.96 -10.95
C ARG A 161 25.34 15.38 -11.25
N ARG A 162 24.24 15.85 -10.65
CA ARG A 162 23.70 17.21 -10.78
C ARG A 162 23.04 17.68 -9.48
N ALA A 163 22.95 19.00 -9.31
CA ALA A 163 22.10 19.68 -8.33
C ALA A 163 22.37 19.33 -6.84
N ASP A 164 23.62 19.50 -6.40
CA ASP A 164 24.00 19.41 -4.99
C ASP A 164 23.19 20.41 -4.14
N GLY A 165 22.63 19.93 -3.03
CA GLY A 165 21.84 20.75 -2.10
C GLY A 165 20.39 21.02 -2.52
N LEU A 166 19.87 20.34 -3.55
CA LEU A 166 18.43 20.34 -3.86
C LEU A 166 17.68 19.47 -2.87
N ASP A 167 16.70 20.03 -2.17
CA ASP A 167 15.73 19.28 -1.39
C ASP A 167 14.39 19.16 -2.13
N VAL A 168 13.75 18.00 -2.02
CA VAL A 168 12.52 17.67 -2.73
C VAL A 168 11.45 17.33 -1.71
N VAL A 169 10.26 17.88 -1.90
CA VAL A 169 9.09 17.60 -1.06
C VAL A 169 7.97 17.08 -1.94
N LEU A 170 7.36 15.94 -1.57
CA LEU A 170 6.07 15.53 -2.13
C LEU A 170 4.97 16.20 -1.33
N GLU A 171 4.14 17.01 -1.98
CA GLU A 171 3.04 17.74 -1.33
C GLU A 171 1.69 17.07 -1.53
N ASP A 172 1.43 16.63 -2.76
CA ASP A 172 0.14 16.04 -3.14
C ASP A 172 0.37 14.87 -4.09
N ILE A 173 -0.18 13.71 -3.77
CA ILE A 173 -0.08 12.50 -4.59
C ILE A 173 -1.44 12.26 -5.21
N GLY A 174 -1.51 12.39 -6.54
CA GLY A 174 -2.72 12.05 -7.28
C GLY A 174 -2.91 10.54 -7.36
N TRP A 175 -1.85 9.81 -7.73
CA TRP A 175 -1.80 8.35 -7.67
C TRP A 175 -0.36 7.85 -7.65
N MET A 176 -0.18 6.63 -7.15
CA MET A 176 1.12 5.97 -7.14
C MET A 176 0.99 4.45 -7.31
N ASP A 177 1.74 3.87 -8.23
CA ASP A 177 1.85 2.42 -8.41
C ASP A 177 3.30 1.96 -8.32
N LEU A 178 3.47 0.71 -7.86
CA LEU A 178 4.75 0.03 -7.81
C LEU A 178 4.67 -1.24 -8.64
N ASP A 179 5.69 -1.45 -9.46
CA ASP A 179 5.94 -2.73 -10.12
C ASP A 179 7.24 -3.33 -9.60
N VAL A 180 7.18 -4.60 -9.21
CA VAL A 180 8.32 -5.36 -8.73
C VAL A 180 8.48 -6.47 -9.75
N GLY A 181 9.60 -6.50 -10.47
CA GLY A 181 9.81 -7.48 -11.54
C GLY A 181 9.70 -8.91 -11.02
N VAL A 182 8.51 -9.50 -11.19
CA VAL A 182 8.16 -10.90 -10.88
C VAL A 182 8.07 -11.76 -12.12
#